data_AF-A0A8J3FXJ0-F1
#
_entry.id   AF-A0A8J3FXJ0-F1
#
_cell.length_a   1.000
_cell.length_b   1.000
_cell.length_c   1.000
_cell.angle_alpha   90.00
_cell.angle_beta   90.00
_cell.angle_gamma   90.00
#
_symmetry.space_group_name_H-M   'P 1'
#
loop_
_entity.id
_entity.type
_entity.pdbx_description
1 polymer ?
#
loop_
_entity_poly.entity_id
_entity_poly.type
_entity_poly.pdbx_seq_one_letter_code
_entity_poly.pdbx_strand_id
1 'polypeptide(L)'
;MGSSYETAARRAVDWLLGELEPDGSCRSADDDLACYYKSPALLAVAGQPVAANRVLTWVQRRFGRHDHDYTTTDQIKSANPDFDEFWSYPNGWLAMAAQRMGRFDIARPAFRYLRWFHQPATGGFRTRGPHHKHNTGTDALTTAHLGMAALYFGEMELAEGAGRWLTDLLAQQPDLDLGCYLRRDGDGRLVQDFPAEAAATHLVSATEPEQAYFMIGYPMGFLAALHRATGHPAYLEAAWGYFDFACRCSADLRWSPTSHKVAWGAALLARTTGDEGCARLAADIGDYLVSIQDGSGVWHASEPATFRFDQTAEIAIWLLEISAALDGW
;
A
#
# COMPACT_ATOMS: atom_id res chain seq x y z
N MET A 1 -19.12 12.13 -7.76
CA MET A 1 -18.70 10.90 -7.03
C MET A 1 -17.97 11.21 -5.72
N GLY A 2 -17.06 12.20 -5.67
CA GLY A 2 -16.23 12.47 -4.47
C GLY A 2 -16.95 12.67 -3.12
N SER A 3 -18.16 13.22 -3.11
CA SER A 3 -18.89 13.49 -1.85
C SER A 3 -19.26 12.23 -1.05
N SER A 4 -19.56 11.09 -1.69
CA SER A 4 -19.86 9.84 -0.97
C SER A 4 -18.59 9.21 -0.39
N TYR A 5 -17.49 9.25 -1.13
CA TYR A 5 -16.19 8.72 -0.70
C TYR A 5 -15.65 9.47 0.51
N GLU A 6 -15.70 10.80 0.46
CA GLU A 6 -15.33 11.67 1.58
C GLU A 6 -16.23 11.46 2.80
N THR A 7 -17.53 11.23 2.59
CA THR A 7 -18.46 10.94 3.68
C THR A 7 -18.13 9.60 4.34
N ALA A 8 -17.89 8.56 3.56
CA ALA A 8 -17.50 7.25 4.08
C ALA A 8 -16.17 7.31 4.83
N ALA A 9 -15.15 7.94 4.26
CA ALA A 9 -13.86 8.13 4.93
C ALA A 9 -13.99 8.95 6.22
N ARG A 10 -14.85 9.98 6.25
CA ARG A 10 -15.09 10.78 7.46
C ARG A 10 -15.69 9.98 8.59
N ARG A 11 -16.64 9.07 8.32
CA ARG A 11 -17.17 8.16 9.34
C ARG A 11 -16.07 7.29 9.96
N ALA A 12 -15.14 6.81 9.15
CA ALA A 12 -13.98 6.04 9.65
C ALA A 12 -13.01 6.89 10.48
N VAL A 13 -12.79 8.15 10.07
CA VAL A 13 -11.99 9.12 10.85
C VAL A 13 -12.66 9.42 12.19
N ASP A 14 -13.98 9.65 12.20
CA ASP A 14 -14.74 9.92 13.42
C ASP A 14 -14.69 8.72 14.39
N TRP A 15 -14.80 7.49 13.86
CA TRP A 15 -14.59 6.28 14.64
C TRP A 15 -13.18 6.21 15.24
N LEU A 16 -12.14 6.41 14.42
CA LEU A 16 -10.75 6.35 14.89
C LEU A 16 -10.43 7.45 15.92
N LEU A 17 -10.95 8.65 15.74
CA LEU A 17 -10.84 9.75 16.71
C LEU A 17 -11.58 9.41 18.02
N GLY A 18 -12.72 8.73 17.92
CA GLY A 18 -13.45 8.22 19.08
C GLY A 18 -12.61 7.22 19.87
N GLU A 19 -11.84 6.37 19.21
CA GLU A 19 -10.96 5.38 19.83
C GLU A 19 -9.66 5.96 20.43
N LEU A 20 -9.23 7.13 19.98
CA LEU A 20 -7.94 7.72 20.33
C LEU A 20 -7.91 8.27 21.76
N GLU A 21 -6.95 7.79 22.54
CA GLU A 21 -6.67 8.26 23.90
C GLU A 21 -5.69 9.47 23.91
N PRO A 22 -5.62 10.23 25.02
CA PRO A 22 -4.78 11.43 25.10
C PRO A 22 -3.29 11.18 24.80
N ASP A 23 -2.78 9.98 25.06
CA ASP A 23 -1.38 9.60 24.86
C ASP A 23 -1.07 9.06 23.45
N GLY A 24 -2.09 8.93 22.59
CA GLY A 24 -1.99 8.44 21.22
C GLY A 24 -2.26 6.94 21.03
N SER A 25 -2.52 6.19 22.11
CA SER A 25 -3.02 4.81 22.02
C SER A 25 -4.51 4.77 21.62
N CYS A 26 -5.02 3.60 21.25
CA CYS A 26 -6.44 3.41 20.93
C CYS A 26 -7.09 2.41 21.89
N ARG A 27 -8.29 2.71 22.43
CA ARG A 27 -8.93 1.91 23.49
C ARG A 27 -9.17 0.45 23.13
N SER A 28 -9.70 0.19 21.94
CA SER A 28 -10.01 -1.17 21.47
C SER A 28 -8.92 -1.77 20.57
N ALA A 29 -7.76 -1.11 20.47
CA ALA A 29 -6.63 -1.65 19.74
C ALA A 29 -5.87 -2.68 20.60
N ASP A 30 -5.39 -3.74 19.95
CA ASP A 30 -4.39 -4.60 20.56
C ASP A 30 -3.07 -3.83 20.72
N ASP A 31 -2.21 -4.28 21.64
CA ASP A 31 -0.85 -3.75 21.80
C ASP A 31 0.07 -4.27 20.67
N ASP A 32 -0.30 -3.94 19.43
CA ASP A 32 0.29 -4.45 18.20
C ASP A 32 0.42 -3.36 17.13
N LEU A 33 1.56 -3.34 16.42
CA LEU A 33 1.87 -2.37 15.38
C LEU A 33 0.79 -2.28 14.27
N ALA A 34 0.15 -3.41 13.92
CA ALA A 34 -0.89 -3.47 12.89
C ALA A 34 -2.08 -2.53 13.19
N CYS A 35 -2.38 -2.28 14.46
CA CYS A 35 -3.48 -1.40 14.85
C CYS A 35 -3.20 0.10 14.60
N TYR A 36 -1.94 0.48 14.35
CA TYR A 36 -1.52 1.89 14.37
C TYR A 36 -0.84 2.39 13.10
N TYR A 37 -0.15 1.54 12.34
CA TYR A 37 0.84 2.03 11.36
C TYR A 37 0.28 2.89 10.21
N LYS A 38 -0.99 2.67 9.80
CA LYS A 38 -1.67 3.50 8.77
C LYS A 38 -2.42 4.69 9.35
N SER A 39 -2.82 4.64 10.63
CA SER A 39 -3.64 5.66 11.28
C SER A 39 -3.05 7.08 11.18
N PRO A 40 -1.73 7.31 11.33
CA PRO A 40 -1.12 8.61 11.05
C PRO A 40 -1.38 9.14 9.64
N ALA A 41 -1.33 8.27 8.63
CA ALA A 41 -1.51 8.66 7.24
C ALA A 41 -2.97 9.06 6.97
N LEU A 42 -3.93 8.27 7.48
CA LEU A 42 -5.35 8.62 7.41
C LEU A 42 -5.63 9.97 8.07
N LEU A 43 -5.20 10.13 9.32
CA LEU A 43 -5.44 11.36 10.08
C LEU A 43 -4.78 12.58 9.42
N ALA A 44 -3.60 12.42 8.82
CA ALA A 44 -2.94 13.48 8.07
C ALA A 44 -3.76 13.93 6.84
N VAL A 45 -4.18 12.97 5.99
CA VAL A 45 -4.95 13.27 4.78
C VAL A 45 -6.35 13.80 5.11
N ALA A 46 -6.95 13.35 6.21
CA ALA A 46 -8.25 13.83 6.69
C ALA A 46 -8.21 15.20 7.40
N GLY A 47 -7.06 15.88 7.45
CA GLY A 47 -6.94 17.19 8.08
C GLY A 47 -6.95 17.17 9.61
N GLN A 48 -6.48 16.08 10.23
CA GLN A 48 -6.39 15.88 11.67
C GLN A 48 -4.93 15.86 12.17
N PRO A 49 -4.14 16.94 11.98
CA PRO A 49 -2.70 16.94 12.20
C PRO A 49 -2.29 16.72 13.66
N VAL A 50 -3.10 17.17 14.62
CA VAL A 50 -2.84 16.96 16.04
C VAL A 50 -3.01 15.48 16.41
N ALA A 51 -4.06 14.84 15.94
CA ALA A 51 -4.31 13.41 16.18
C ALA A 51 -3.23 12.55 15.50
N ALA A 52 -2.90 12.85 14.23
CA ALA A 52 -1.82 12.18 13.51
C ALA A 52 -0.48 12.22 14.29
N ASN A 53 -0.13 13.39 14.83
CA ASN A 53 1.08 13.56 15.64
C ASN A 53 1.05 12.79 16.97
N ARG A 54 -0.11 12.65 17.61
CA ARG A 54 -0.26 11.83 18.82
C ARG A 54 0.00 10.36 18.50
N VAL A 55 -0.62 9.83 17.45
CA VAL A 55 -0.40 8.43 17.03
C VAL A 55 1.05 8.19 16.63
N LEU A 56 1.68 9.09 15.86
CA LEU A 56 3.11 8.97 15.53
C LEU A 56 3.99 8.94 16.78
N THR A 57 3.67 9.75 17.78
CA THR A 57 4.41 9.78 19.05
C THR A 57 4.23 8.49 19.84
N TRP A 58 3.00 7.96 19.90
CA TRP A 58 2.71 6.66 20.49
C TRP A 58 3.49 5.54 19.80
N VAL A 59 3.40 5.46 18.47
CA VAL A 59 4.08 4.43 17.68
C VAL A 59 5.60 4.48 17.85
N GLN A 60 6.18 5.68 17.79
CA GLN A 60 7.62 5.86 17.99
C GLN A 60 8.07 5.41 19.38
N ARG A 61 7.29 5.73 20.41
CA ARG A 61 7.61 5.35 21.80
C ARG A 61 7.44 3.86 22.05
N ARG A 62 6.37 3.25 21.53
CA ARG A 62 5.96 1.89 21.87
C ARG A 62 6.60 0.84 20.95
N PHE A 63 6.66 1.10 19.65
CA PHE A 63 7.08 0.11 18.65
C PHE A 63 8.43 0.45 18.01
N GLY A 64 8.90 1.69 18.14
CA GLY A 64 10.18 2.13 17.58
C GLY A 64 11.38 1.42 18.22
N ARG A 65 12.31 0.98 17.39
CA ARG A 65 13.53 0.26 17.77
C ARG A 65 14.78 1.13 17.60
N HIS A 66 15.87 0.69 18.23
CA HIS A 66 17.15 1.41 18.20
C HIS A 66 17.79 1.49 16.81
N ASP A 67 17.52 0.48 15.96
CA ASP A 67 17.93 0.39 14.57
C ASP A 67 16.96 1.10 13.61
N HIS A 68 15.95 1.77 14.15
CA HIS A 68 14.90 2.49 13.43
C HIS A 68 13.89 1.57 12.71
N ASP A 69 13.83 0.29 13.07
CA ASP A 69 12.68 -0.56 12.76
C ASP A 69 11.47 -0.22 13.67
N TYR A 70 10.29 -0.71 13.29
CA TYR A 70 9.09 -0.75 14.11
C TYR A 70 8.60 -2.18 14.22
N THR A 71 8.42 -2.68 15.45
CA THR A 71 7.97 -4.05 15.71
C THR A 71 7.08 -4.11 16.96
N THR A 72 6.15 -5.06 17.02
CA THR A 72 5.32 -5.30 18.22
C THR A 72 6.18 -5.76 19.40
N THR A 73 7.12 -6.69 19.16
CA THR A 73 8.12 -7.16 20.11
C THR A 73 9.51 -7.24 19.46
N ASP A 74 10.53 -7.64 20.22
CA ASP A 74 11.90 -7.80 19.73
C ASP A 74 12.05 -8.85 18.63
N GLN A 75 11.10 -9.80 18.51
CA GLN A 75 11.17 -10.91 17.55
C GLN A 75 9.99 -10.94 16.57
N ILE A 76 8.90 -10.23 16.88
CA ILE A 76 7.64 -10.31 16.12
C ILE A 76 7.34 -8.94 15.53
N LYS A 77 7.20 -8.88 14.21
CA LYS A 77 6.83 -7.66 13.51
C LYS A 77 5.45 -7.17 13.95
N SER A 78 4.51 -8.11 13.91
CA SER A 78 3.12 -7.96 14.32
C SER A 78 2.50 -9.34 14.49
N ALA A 79 1.41 -9.43 15.25
CA ALA A 79 0.53 -10.59 15.26
C ALA A 79 -0.16 -10.84 13.89
N ASN A 80 -0.17 -9.85 12.98
CA ASN A 80 -0.54 -10.07 11.59
C ASN A 80 0.61 -10.78 10.85
N PRO A 81 0.44 -12.07 10.44
CA PRO A 81 1.51 -12.85 9.83
C PRO A 81 1.96 -12.31 8.46
N ASP A 82 1.14 -11.50 7.78
CA ASP A 82 1.53 -10.88 6.51
C ASP A 82 2.76 -9.98 6.67
N PHE A 83 2.99 -9.41 7.86
CA PHE A 83 4.15 -8.55 8.10
C PHE A 83 5.44 -9.32 8.40
N ASP A 84 5.39 -10.63 8.60
CA ASP A 84 6.60 -11.46 8.54
C ASP A 84 7.05 -11.65 7.09
N GLU A 85 6.10 -11.65 6.14
CA GLU A 85 6.37 -11.71 4.71
C GLU A 85 6.78 -10.33 4.16
N PHE A 86 5.97 -9.30 4.38
CA PHE A 86 6.16 -7.93 3.87
C PHE A 86 6.72 -6.99 4.95
N TRP A 87 7.92 -7.31 5.45
CA TRP A 87 8.49 -6.74 6.68
C TRP A 87 8.58 -5.22 6.72
N SER A 88 8.94 -4.60 5.59
CA SER A 88 9.14 -3.15 5.52
C SER A 88 7.85 -2.36 5.27
N TYR A 89 6.73 -3.04 5.01
CA TYR A 89 5.48 -2.40 4.63
C TYR A 89 4.94 -1.44 5.73
N PRO A 90 4.88 -1.83 7.01
CA PRO A 90 4.47 -0.88 8.05
C PRO A 90 5.39 0.34 8.17
N ASN A 91 6.70 0.15 8.02
CA ASN A 91 7.70 1.20 8.13
C ASN A 91 7.56 2.22 7.00
N GLY A 92 7.25 1.79 5.78
CA GLY A 92 7.03 2.68 4.64
C GLY A 92 5.87 3.63 4.87
N TRP A 93 4.73 3.12 5.35
CA TRP A 93 3.60 3.94 5.76
C TRP A 93 3.94 4.96 6.84
N LEU A 94 4.63 4.54 7.90
CA LEU A 94 5.04 5.42 8.99
C LEU A 94 6.01 6.51 8.51
N ALA A 95 7.00 6.14 7.69
CA ALA A 95 7.96 7.08 7.12
C ALA A 95 7.26 8.13 6.25
N MET A 96 6.35 7.71 5.36
CA MET A 96 5.60 8.62 4.49
C MET A 96 4.65 9.53 5.29
N ALA A 97 3.93 8.99 6.28
CA ALA A 97 3.04 9.78 7.12
C ALA A 97 3.83 10.82 7.94
N ALA A 98 4.93 10.41 8.57
CA ALA A 98 5.80 11.32 9.31
C ALA A 98 6.42 12.41 8.41
N GLN A 99 6.80 12.06 7.19
CA GLN A 99 7.32 13.00 6.19
C GLN A 99 6.27 14.05 5.82
N ARG A 100 5.04 13.63 5.48
CA ARG A 100 3.91 14.55 5.19
C ARG A 100 3.59 15.45 6.39
N MET A 101 3.78 14.96 7.61
CA MET A 101 3.51 15.69 8.86
C MET A 101 4.67 16.58 9.35
N GLY A 102 5.82 16.59 8.67
CA GLY A 102 7.00 17.35 9.09
C GLY A 102 7.69 16.79 10.36
N ARG A 103 7.39 15.55 10.75
CA ARG A 103 8.02 14.85 11.89
C ARG A 103 9.33 14.23 11.48
N PHE A 104 10.31 15.07 11.15
CA PHE A 104 11.61 14.64 10.63
C PHE A 104 12.44 13.83 11.64
N ASP A 105 12.13 13.95 12.92
CA ASP A 105 12.66 13.11 14.01
C ASP A 105 12.27 11.63 13.84
N ILE A 106 11.12 11.35 13.22
CA ILE A 106 10.62 10.00 12.92
C ILE A 106 10.91 9.65 11.45
N ALA A 107 10.58 10.56 10.53
CA ALA A 107 10.62 10.31 9.09
C ALA A 107 12.04 9.93 8.60
N ARG A 108 13.07 10.69 8.99
CA ARG A 108 14.43 10.48 8.47
C ARG A 108 15.04 9.17 8.97
N PRO A 109 14.98 8.81 10.26
CA PRO A 109 15.47 7.52 10.72
C PRO A 109 14.70 6.34 10.12
N ALA A 110 13.36 6.43 10.05
CA ALA A 110 12.53 5.37 9.46
C ALA A 110 12.89 5.13 7.98
N PHE A 111 13.03 6.19 7.18
CA PHE A 111 13.43 6.04 5.77
C PHE A 111 14.86 5.52 5.62
N ARG A 112 15.79 5.90 6.51
CA ARG A 112 17.15 5.34 6.51
C ARG A 112 17.13 3.81 6.68
N TYR A 113 16.27 3.30 7.56
CA TYR A 113 16.07 1.86 7.71
C TYR A 113 15.55 1.22 6.41
N LEU A 114 14.56 1.84 5.75
CA LEU A 114 13.99 1.34 4.50
C LEU A 114 15.02 1.20 3.36
N ARG A 115 16.05 2.06 3.32
CA ARG A 115 17.13 1.96 2.32
C ARG A 115 17.89 0.64 2.38
N TRP A 116 17.91 -0.03 3.52
CA TRP A 116 18.58 -1.33 3.67
C TRP A 116 17.92 -2.42 2.80
N PHE A 117 16.62 -2.31 2.50
CA PHE A 117 15.90 -3.28 1.69
C PHE A 117 16.23 -3.17 0.20
N HIS A 118 16.76 -2.04 -0.25
CA HIS A 118 17.10 -1.84 -1.65
C HIS A 118 18.16 -2.84 -2.13
N GLN A 119 17.97 -3.37 -3.34
CA GLN A 119 18.91 -4.23 -4.04
C GLN A 119 19.52 -3.46 -5.22
N PRO A 120 20.75 -2.93 -5.10
CA PRO A 120 21.35 -2.10 -6.14
C PRO A 120 21.48 -2.78 -7.51
N ALA A 121 21.63 -4.11 -7.54
CA ALA A 121 21.80 -4.86 -8.78
C ALA A 121 20.50 -4.93 -9.62
N THR A 122 19.33 -4.95 -8.97
CA THR A 122 18.03 -5.12 -9.63
C THR A 122 17.16 -3.87 -9.56
N GLY A 123 17.46 -2.93 -8.67
CA GLY A 123 16.64 -1.75 -8.37
C GLY A 123 15.40 -2.03 -7.51
N GLY A 124 15.13 -3.31 -7.20
CA GLY A 124 13.99 -3.74 -6.38
C GLY A 124 14.25 -3.62 -4.88
N PHE A 125 13.25 -3.98 -4.10
CA PHE A 125 13.35 -4.02 -2.64
C PHE A 125 13.05 -5.42 -2.09
N ARG A 126 13.87 -5.86 -1.15
CA ARG A 126 13.71 -7.12 -0.42
C ARG A 126 12.33 -7.18 0.23
N THR A 127 11.65 -8.30 0.06
CA THR A 127 10.31 -8.53 0.63
C THR A 127 10.37 -8.74 2.15
N ARG A 128 11.24 -9.65 2.59
CA ARG A 128 11.30 -10.15 3.97
C ARG A 128 12.26 -9.33 4.84
N GLY A 129 12.20 -9.57 6.15
CA GLY A 129 13.03 -8.89 7.14
C GLY A 129 14.50 -9.33 7.17
N PRO A 130 15.39 -8.55 7.83
CA PRO A 130 16.82 -8.83 7.93
C PRO A 130 17.17 -10.16 8.62
N HIS A 131 16.28 -10.68 9.46
CA HIS A 131 16.49 -11.93 10.18
C HIS A 131 16.16 -13.18 9.34
N HIS A 132 15.58 -13.01 8.16
CA HIS A 132 15.19 -14.12 7.31
C HIS A 132 16.40 -14.67 6.52
N LYS A 133 16.73 -15.95 6.72
CA LYS A 133 17.94 -16.61 6.16
C LYS A 133 18.06 -16.53 4.64
N HIS A 134 16.94 -16.41 3.93
CA HIS A 134 16.87 -16.30 2.47
C HIS A 134 16.17 -15.01 2.04
N ASN A 135 16.59 -13.87 2.61
CA ASN A 135 16.06 -12.55 2.26
C ASN A 135 16.72 -11.95 1.00
N THR A 136 16.62 -12.66 -0.12
CA THR A 136 17.15 -12.20 -1.40
C THR A 136 16.05 -11.97 -2.44
N GLY A 137 14.84 -12.45 -2.20
CA GLY A 137 13.70 -12.20 -3.08
C GLY A 137 13.17 -10.77 -2.98
N THR A 138 12.55 -10.32 -4.07
CA THR A 138 11.86 -9.04 -4.18
C THR A 138 10.46 -9.26 -4.73
N ASP A 139 9.52 -8.38 -4.39
CA ASP A 139 8.14 -8.47 -4.86
C ASP A 139 7.61 -7.10 -5.32
N ALA A 140 6.53 -7.14 -6.11
CA ALA A 140 5.92 -5.96 -6.70
C ALA A 140 5.36 -4.97 -5.67
N LEU A 141 4.71 -5.46 -4.60
CA LEU A 141 4.10 -4.59 -3.60
C LEU A 141 5.17 -3.87 -2.79
N THR A 142 6.15 -4.59 -2.25
CA THR A 142 7.22 -3.97 -1.45
C THR A 142 8.05 -3.01 -2.29
N THR A 143 8.38 -3.39 -3.53
CA THR A 143 9.15 -2.54 -4.44
C THR A 143 8.39 -1.26 -4.77
N ALA A 144 7.10 -1.34 -5.09
CA ALA A 144 6.28 -0.16 -5.33
C ALA A 144 6.10 0.70 -4.07
N HIS A 145 5.91 0.08 -2.89
CA HIS A 145 5.74 0.77 -1.63
C HIS A 145 6.98 1.56 -1.19
N LEU A 146 8.15 0.94 -1.25
CA LEU A 146 9.40 1.61 -0.91
C LEU A 146 9.88 2.56 -2.02
N GLY A 147 9.53 2.30 -3.28
CA GLY A 147 9.67 3.25 -4.38
C GLY A 147 8.84 4.52 -4.15
N MET A 148 7.58 4.37 -3.71
CA MET A 148 6.74 5.49 -3.34
C MET A 148 7.31 6.26 -2.15
N ALA A 149 7.79 5.56 -1.12
CA ALA A 149 8.49 6.22 -0.02
C ALA A 149 9.72 7.00 -0.52
N ALA A 150 10.53 6.43 -1.40
CA ALA A 150 11.67 7.15 -1.99
C ALA A 150 11.23 8.42 -2.74
N LEU A 151 10.11 8.37 -3.47
CA LEU A 151 9.53 9.53 -4.13
C LEU A 151 9.13 10.64 -3.14
N TYR A 152 8.47 10.29 -2.02
CA TYR A 152 8.13 11.26 -0.94
C TYR A 152 9.34 11.93 -0.30
N PHE A 153 10.48 11.24 -0.27
CA PHE A 153 11.72 11.72 0.32
C PHE A 153 12.65 12.40 -0.71
N GLY A 154 12.25 12.46 -1.99
CA GLY A 154 13.05 13.04 -3.07
C GLY A 154 14.26 12.20 -3.49
N GLU A 155 14.28 10.91 -3.13
CA GLU A 155 15.37 9.98 -3.45
C GLU A 155 15.13 9.36 -4.83
N MET A 156 15.26 10.20 -5.85
CA MET A 156 14.83 9.90 -7.23
C MET A 156 15.52 8.67 -7.82
N GLU A 157 16.82 8.46 -7.55
CA GLU A 157 17.53 7.27 -8.04
C GLU A 157 16.91 5.96 -7.53
N LEU A 158 16.47 5.94 -6.26
CA LEU A 158 15.80 4.78 -5.66
C LEU A 158 14.38 4.61 -6.23
N ALA A 159 13.64 5.70 -6.39
CA ALA A 159 12.29 5.68 -6.95
C ALA A 159 12.31 5.19 -8.41
N GLU A 160 13.21 5.72 -9.24
CA GLU A 160 13.39 5.27 -10.62
C GLU A 160 13.90 3.83 -10.72
N GLY A 161 14.74 3.39 -9.77
CA GLY A 161 15.15 1.99 -9.62
C GLY A 161 13.97 1.05 -9.42
N ALA A 162 13.07 1.39 -8.49
CA ALA A 162 11.83 0.64 -8.28
C ALA A 162 10.94 0.64 -9.54
N GLY A 163 10.81 1.79 -10.21
CA GLY A 163 10.04 1.90 -11.44
C GLY A 163 10.57 1.02 -12.57
N ARG A 164 11.89 0.98 -12.76
CA ARG A 164 12.54 0.06 -13.72
C ARG A 164 12.29 -1.40 -13.35
N TRP A 165 12.46 -1.75 -12.08
CA TRP A 165 12.21 -3.13 -11.62
C TRP A 165 10.78 -3.59 -11.94
N LEU A 166 9.76 -2.75 -11.71
CA LEU A 166 8.36 -3.06 -12.00
C LEU A 166 8.07 -3.14 -13.49
N THR A 167 8.65 -2.23 -14.28
CA THR A 167 8.55 -2.24 -15.74
C THR A 167 9.13 -3.55 -16.29
N ASP A 168 10.31 -3.95 -15.81
CA ASP A 168 10.93 -5.20 -16.21
C ASP A 168 10.12 -6.41 -15.73
N LEU A 169 9.51 -6.35 -14.53
CA LEU A 169 8.70 -7.47 -14.00
C LEU A 169 7.53 -7.75 -14.92
N LEU A 170 6.84 -6.70 -15.36
CA LEU A 170 5.72 -6.78 -16.28
C LEU A 170 6.17 -7.32 -17.65
N ALA A 171 7.34 -6.90 -18.15
CA ALA A 171 7.88 -7.38 -19.43
C ALA A 171 8.31 -8.87 -19.41
N GLN A 172 8.55 -9.44 -18.23
CA GLN A 172 8.95 -10.84 -18.06
C GLN A 172 7.76 -11.80 -17.91
N GLN A 173 6.53 -11.30 -17.88
CA GLN A 173 5.35 -12.14 -17.69
C GLN A 173 5.18 -13.10 -18.88
N PRO A 174 5.05 -14.42 -18.63
CA PRO A 174 4.96 -15.40 -19.71
C PRO A 174 3.63 -15.32 -20.45
N ASP A 175 2.53 -15.11 -19.71
CA ASP A 175 1.18 -15.00 -20.25
C ASP A 175 0.26 -14.26 -19.27
N LEU A 176 -0.03 -12.99 -19.59
CA LEU A 176 -0.91 -12.14 -18.79
C LEU A 176 -2.40 -12.51 -18.93
N ASP A 177 -2.78 -13.38 -19.87
CA ASP A 177 -4.15 -13.89 -19.96
C ASP A 177 -4.40 -14.99 -18.91
N LEU A 178 -3.34 -15.55 -18.32
CA LEU A 178 -3.43 -16.52 -17.22
C LEU A 178 -3.19 -15.87 -15.85
N GLY A 179 -2.22 -14.98 -15.74
CA GLY A 179 -1.96 -14.29 -14.48
C GLY A 179 -0.66 -13.47 -14.48
N CYS A 180 -0.44 -12.75 -13.37
CA CYS A 180 0.72 -11.91 -13.16
C CYS A 180 1.52 -12.40 -11.96
N TYR A 181 2.72 -12.92 -12.24
CA TYR A 181 3.70 -13.32 -11.24
C TYR A 181 4.32 -12.09 -10.58
N LEU A 182 4.39 -12.11 -9.25
CA LEU A 182 4.62 -10.91 -8.45
C LEU A 182 6.07 -10.79 -7.94
N ARG A 183 6.91 -11.81 -8.16
CA ARG A 183 8.17 -11.98 -7.44
C ARG A 183 9.35 -12.31 -8.33
N ARG A 184 10.52 -11.87 -7.86
CA ARG A 184 11.83 -12.28 -8.38
C ARG A 184 12.71 -12.84 -7.29
N ASP A 185 13.53 -13.82 -7.64
CA ASP A 185 14.56 -14.37 -6.76
C ASP A 185 15.77 -13.41 -6.61
N GLY A 186 16.79 -13.86 -5.86
CA GLY A 186 18.01 -13.07 -5.64
C GLY A 186 18.88 -12.83 -6.87
N ASP A 187 18.67 -13.60 -7.94
CA ASP A 187 19.35 -13.42 -9.23
C ASP A 187 18.50 -12.55 -10.18
N GLY A 188 17.33 -12.08 -9.73
CA GLY A 188 16.41 -11.27 -10.53
C GLY A 188 15.54 -12.08 -11.50
N ARG A 189 15.47 -13.42 -11.36
CA ARG A 189 14.61 -14.27 -12.20
C ARG A 189 13.19 -14.29 -11.67
N LEU A 190 12.22 -14.32 -12.57
CA LEU A 190 10.80 -14.47 -12.24
C LEU A 190 10.55 -15.79 -11.50
N VAL A 191 9.90 -15.72 -10.33
CA VAL A 191 9.55 -16.90 -9.53
C VAL A 191 8.21 -17.46 -10.01
N GLN A 192 8.27 -18.58 -10.74
CA GLN A 192 7.08 -19.27 -11.26
C GLN A 192 6.75 -20.55 -10.50
N ASP A 193 7.77 -21.19 -9.91
CA ASP A 193 7.62 -22.37 -9.08
C ASP A 193 7.50 -21.95 -7.61
N PHE A 194 6.33 -22.16 -7.03
CA PHE A 194 6.05 -21.91 -5.62
C PHE A 194 5.04 -22.92 -5.09
N PRO A 195 5.05 -23.21 -3.79
CA PRO A 195 4.07 -24.13 -3.22
C PRO A 195 2.68 -23.48 -3.20
N ALA A 196 1.62 -24.30 -3.27
CA ALA A 196 0.26 -23.83 -3.47
C ALA A 196 -0.21 -22.87 -2.36
N GLU A 197 0.21 -23.11 -1.12
CA GLU A 197 -0.07 -22.24 0.03
C GLU A 197 0.52 -20.83 -0.09
N ALA A 198 1.51 -20.62 -0.95
CA ALA A 198 2.13 -19.33 -1.18
C ALA A 198 1.52 -18.56 -2.37
N ALA A 199 0.56 -19.16 -3.09
CA ALA A 199 0.02 -18.62 -4.34
C ALA A 199 -0.47 -17.17 -4.21
N ALA A 200 -1.19 -16.85 -3.14
CA ALA A 200 -1.76 -15.51 -2.89
C ALA A 200 -0.71 -14.38 -2.83
N THR A 201 0.56 -14.70 -2.57
CA THR A 201 1.66 -13.71 -2.53
C THR A 201 2.60 -13.78 -3.73
N HIS A 202 2.41 -14.77 -4.61
CA HIS A 202 3.28 -15.04 -5.76
C HIS A 202 2.60 -14.78 -7.11
N LEU A 203 1.27 -14.90 -7.19
CA LEU A 203 0.50 -14.78 -8.42
C LEU A 203 -0.83 -14.06 -8.15
N VAL A 204 -1.19 -13.12 -9.01
CA VAL A 204 -2.58 -12.73 -9.22
C VAL A 204 -3.08 -13.47 -10.45
N SER A 205 -4.07 -14.34 -10.29
CA SER A 205 -4.72 -15.02 -11.42
C SER A 205 -5.58 -14.05 -12.23
N ALA A 206 -5.57 -14.20 -13.56
CA ALA A 206 -6.53 -13.51 -14.42
C ALA A 206 -7.89 -14.23 -14.44
N THR A 207 -7.90 -15.55 -14.20
CA THR A 207 -9.08 -16.40 -14.42
C THR A 207 -9.80 -16.84 -13.15
N GLU A 208 -9.15 -16.71 -11.98
CA GLU A 208 -9.71 -17.10 -10.69
C GLU A 208 -10.15 -15.87 -9.89
N PRO A 209 -11.25 -15.97 -9.11
CA PRO A 209 -11.70 -14.89 -8.25
C PRO A 209 -10.89 -14.80 -6.95
N GLU A 210 -11.21 -13.83 -6.10
CA GLU A 210 -10.71 -13.69 -4.71
C GLU A 210 -9.18 -13.49 -4.63
N GLN A 211 -8.62 -12.79 -5.61
CA GLN A 211 -7.18 -12.54 -5.65
C GLN A 211 -6.76 -11.35 -4.76
N ALA A 212 -5.46 -11.31 -4.44
CA ALA A 212 -4.82 -10.18 -3.77
C ALA A 212 -4.58 -9.01 -4.75
N TYR A 213 -5.64 -8.44 -5.32
CA TYR A 213 -5.56 -7.40 -6.38
C TYR A 213 -4.76 -6.16 -5.98
N PHE A 214 -4.62 -5.89 -4.67
CA PHE A 214 -3.77 -4.83 -4.16
C PHE A 214 -2.30 -4.96 -4.60
N MET A 215 -1.82 -6.18 -4.89
CA MET A 215 -0.46 -6.49 -5.34
C MET A 215 -0.15 -5.93 -6.75
N ILE A 216 -1.17 -5.72 -7.59
CA ILE A 216 -1.03 -5.09 -8.91
C ILE A 216 -1.49 -3.63 -8.91
N GLY A 217 -2.45 -3.29 -8.04
CA GLY A 217 -2.98 -1.93 -7.93
C GLY A 217 -1.97 -0.92 -7.39
N TYR A 218 -1.16 -1.30 -6.40
CA TYR A 218 -0.16 -0.38 -5.86
C TYR A 218 0.98 -0.09 -6.85
N PRO A 219 1.57 -1.08 -7.54
CA PRO A 219 2.48 -0.83 -8.67
C PRO A 219 1.92 0.14 -9.71
N MET A 220 0.67 -0.06 -10.14
CA MET A 220 0.01 0.84 -11.09
C MET A 220 0.00 2.30 -10.59
N GLY A 221 -0.45 2.53 -9.36
CA GLY A 221 -0.51 3.88 -8.81
C GLY A 221 0.87 4.50 -8.59
N PHE A 222 1.85 3.72 -8.13
CA PHE A 222 3.23 4.20 -7.99
C PHE A 222 3.85 4.61 -9.34
N LEU A 223 3.71 3.77 -10.37
CA LEU A 223 4.24 4.06 -11.71
C LEU A 223 3.59 5.30 -12.33
N ALA A 224 2.27 5.49 -12.16
CA ALA A 224 1.59 6.70 -12.59
C ALA A 224 2.12 7.95 -11.85
N ALA A 225 2.36 7.86 -10.54
CA ALA A 225 2.95 8.95 -9.77
C ALA A 225 4.40 9.26 -10.19
N LEU A 226 5.21 8.22 -10.41
CA LEU A 226 6.60 8.35 -10.85
C LEU A 226 6.70 8.97 -12.25
N HIS A 227 5.80 8.59 -13.17
CA HIS A 227 5.69 9.25 -14.47
C HIS A 227 5.43 10.75 -14.33
N ARG A 228 4.47 11.16 -13.49
CA ARG A 228 4.18 12.58 -13.26
C ARG A 228 5.37 13.35 -12.68
N ALA A 229 6.22 12.69 -11.90
CA ALA A 229 7.40 13.31 -11.29
C ALA A 229 8.59 13.42 -12.27
N THR A 230 8.73 12.48 -13.21
CA THR A 230 9.92 12.34 -14.07
C THR A 230 9.67 12.71 -15.53
N GLY A 231 8.42 12.62 -15.99
CA GLY A 231 8.05 12.70 -17.41
C GLY A 231 8.46 11.48 -18.25
N HIS A 232 9.03 10.42 -17.66
CA HIS A 232 9.54 9.28 -18.42
C HIS A 232 8.39 8.40 -18.92
N PRO A 233 8.24 8.15 -20.24
CA PRO A 233 7.07 7.49 -20.82
C PRO A 233 6.96 6.01 -20.42
N ALA A 234 8.08 5.29 -20.29
CA ALA A 234 8.08 3.87 -19.91
C ALA A 234 7.33 3.58 -18.59
N TYR A 235 7.32 4.52 -17.63
CA TYR A 235 6.56 4.33 -16.39
C TYR A 235 5.05 4.47 -16.59
N LEU A 236 4.61 5.34 -17.49
CA LEU A 236 3.20 5.43 -17.86
C LEU A 236 2.76 4.19 -18.65
N GLU A 237 3.59 3.72 -19.58
CA GLU A 237 3.35 2.49 -20.33
C GLU A 237 3.23 1.27 -19.40
N ALA A 238 4.12 1.15 -18.41
CA ALA A 238 4.04 0.08 -17.42
C ALA A 238 2.79 0.20 -16.53
N ALA A 239 2.41 1.42 -16.12
CA ALA A 239 1.16 1.64 -15.37
C ALA A 239 -0.08 1.20 -16.17
N TRP A 240 -0.12 1.50 -17.48
CA TRP A 240 -1.15 1.00 -18.38
C TRP A 240 -1.14 -0.52 -18.50
N GLY A 241 0.02 -1.16 -18.57
CA GLY A 241 0.06 -2.63 -18.64
C GLY A 241 -0.47 -3.31 -17.37
N TYR A 242 -0.29 -2.72 -16.18
CA TYR A 242 -0.97 -3.19 -14.96
C TYR A 242 -2.48 -2.93 -14.99
N PHE A 243 -2.92 -1.79 -15.54
CA PHE A 243 -4.34 -1.51 -15.73
C PHE A 243 -5.00 -2.51 -16.70
N ASP A 244 -4.37 -2.76 -17.84
CA ASP A 244 -4.84 -3.72 -18.84
C ASP A 244 -4.93 -5.12 -18.25
N PHE A 245 -3.96 -5.53 -17.44
CA PHE A 245 -4.02 -6.79 -16.70
C PHE A 245 -5.20 -6.81 -15.72
N ALA A 246 -5.41 -5.74 -14.93
CA ALA A 246 -6.57 -5.65 -14.04
C ALA A 246 -7.90 -5.75 -14.80
N CYS A 247 -7.99 -5.19 -16.01
CA CYS A 247 -9.18 -5.32 -16.86
C CYS A 247 -9.41 -6.74 -17.41
N ARG A 248 -8.39 -7.60 -17.42
CA ARG A 248 -8.49 -9.03 -17.81
C ARG A 248 -8.86 -9.94 -16.64
N CYS A 249 -8.60 -9.51 -15.41
CA CYS A 249 -8.94 -10.29 -14.22
C CYS A 249 -10.44 -10.59 -14.13
N SER A 250 -10.76 -11.62 -13.35
CA SER A 250 -12.12 -12.04 -13.07
C SER A 250 -13.01 -10.86 -12.61
N ALA A 251 -14.30 -10.95 -12.93
CA ALA A 251 -15.27 -9.88 -12.71
C ALA A 251 -15.45 -9.46 -11.24
N ASP A 252 -15.09 -10.34 -10.29
CA ASP A 252 -15.08 -10.04 -8.85
C ASP A 252 -14.07 -8.94 -8.47
N LEU A 253 -13.10 -8.61 -9.32
CA LEU A 253 -12.18 -7.50 -9.07
C LEU A 253 -12.93 -6.21 -8.75
N ARG A 254 -14.09 -5.95 -9.37
CA ARG A 254 -14.91 -4.75 -9.12
C ARG A 254 -15.62 -4.78 -7.76
N TRP A 255 -15.79 -5.97 -7.20
CA TRP A 255 -16.60 -6.26 -6.02
C TRP A 255 -15.76 -6.92 -4.93
N SER A 256 -14.45 -6.64 -4.90
CA SER A 256 -13.52 -7.19 -3.92
C SER A 256 -12.95 -6.09 -3.01
N PRO A 257 -12.90 -6.31 -1.69
CA PRO A 257 -12.28 -5.36 -0.76
C PRO A 257 -10.76 -5.24 -1.00
N THR A 258 -10.12 -6.21 -1.65
CA THR A 258 -8.69 -6.19 -1.98
C THR A 258 -8.36 -5.29 -3.17
N SER A 259 -9.36 -4.77 -3.89
CA SER A 259 -9.18 -3.96 -5.11
C SER A 259 -8.99 -2.47 -4.85
N HIS A 260 -8.99 -2.03 -3.58
CA HIS A 260 -8.87 -0.61 -3.24
C HIS A 260 -7.63 0.08 -3.84
N LYS A 261 -6.48 -0.62 -3.97
CA LYS A 261 -5.27 -0.06 -4.62
C LYS A 261 -5.39 -0.03 -6.14
N VAL A 262 -6.19 -0.92 -6.74
CA VAL A 262 -6.50 -0.88 -8.18
C VAL A 262 -7.34 0.36 -8.46
N ALA A 263 -8.36 0.62 -7.65
CA ALA A 263 -9.18 1.83 -7.76
C ALA A 263 -8.33 3.10 -7.66
N TRP A 264 -7.42 3.16 -6.68
CA TRP A 264 -6.48 4.27 -6.54
C TRP A 264 -5.58 4.43 -7.77
N GLY A 265 -4.90 3.38 -8.22
CA GLY A 265 -4.01 3.47 -9.38
C GLY A 265 -4.75 3.84 -10.67
N ALA A 266 -5.97 3.31 -10.89
CA ALA A 266 -6.83 3.70 -12.00
C ALA A 266 -7.25 5.17 -11.92
N ALA A 267 -7.56 5.69 -10.72
CA ALA A 267 -7.86 7.11 -10.53
C ALA A 267 -6.64 8.00 -10.84
N LEU A 268 -5.42 7.58 -10.47
CA LEU A 268 -4.21 8.33 -10.83
C LEU A 268 -3.95 8.29 -12.35
N LEU A 269 -4.20 7.17 -13.01
CA LEU A 269 -4.13 7.07 -14.48
C LEU A 269 -5.15 7.99 -15.14
N ALA A 270 -6.42 7.94 -14.74
CA ALA A 270 -7.47 8.82 -15.25
C ALA A 270 -7.05 10.29 -15.16
N ARG A 271 -6.60 10.75 -13.98
CA ARG A 271 -6.11 12.12 -13.80
C ARG A 271 -4.91 12.47 -14.69
N THR A 272 -4.07 11.50 -15.01
CA THR A 272 -2.86 11.70 -15.82
C THR A 272 -3.16 11.74 -17.31
N THR A 273 -4.12 10.94 -17.78
CA THR A 273 -4.37 10.70 -19.21
C THR A 273 -5.68 11.27 -19.73
N GLY A 274 -6.64 11.56 -18.86
CA GLY A 274 -8.01 11.89 -19.25
C GLY A 274 -8.83 10.68 -19.71
N ASP A 275 -8.40 9.44 -19.40
CA ASP A 275 -9.13 8.23 -19.80
C ASP A 275 -10.37 7.94 -18.91
N GLU A 276 -11.55 7.88 -19.56
CA GLU A 276 -12.83 7.59 -18.90
C GLU A 276 -12.96 6.14 -18.42
N GLY A 277 -12.27 5.19 -19.05
CA GLY A 277 -12.27 3.79 -18.64
C GLY A 277 -11.61 3.60 -17.27
N CYS A 278 -10.48 4.27 -17.07
CA CYS A 278 -9.78 4.36 -15.79
C CYS A 278 -10.65 4.98 -14.71
N ALA A 279 -11.29 6.12 -14.99
CA ALA A 279 -12.17 6.80 -14.05
C ALA A 279 -13.36 5.90 -13.64
N ARG A 280 -13.94 5.18 -14.61
CA ARG A 280 -15.05 4.24 -14.36
C ARG A 280 -14.65 3.05 -13.51
N LEU A 281 -13.50 2.43 -13.79
CA LEU A 281 -12.99 1.33 -12.95
C LEU A 281 -12.76 1.78 -11.51
N ALA A 282 -12.15 2.96 -11.33
CA ALA A 282 -11.94 3.55 -10.00
C ALA A 282 -13.26 3.82 -9.27
N ALA A 283 -14.26 4.37 -9.98
CA ALA A 283 -15.58 4.65 -9.42
C ALA A 283 -16.33 3.37 -9.03
N ASP A 284 -16.36 2.35 -9.89
CA ASP A 284 -17.07 1.09 -9.62
C ASP A 284 -16.53 0.41 -8.35
N ILE A 285 -15.20 0.34 -8.19
CA ILE A 285 -14.58 -0.23 -6.98
C ILE A 285 -14.80 0.70 -5.77
N GLY A 286 -14.69 2.02 -5.94
CA GLY A 286 -14.93 2.99 -4.87
C GLY A 286 -16.35 2.91 -4.32
N ASP A 287 -17.34 2.81 -5.20
CA ASP A 287 -18.76 2.63 -4.86
C ASP A 287 -19.00 1.31 -4.11
N TYR A 288 -18.35 0.23 -4.55
CA TYR A 288 -18.38 -1.04 -3.82
C TYR A 288 -17.82 -0.90 -2.40
N LEU A 289 -16.64 -0.28 -2.24
CA LEU A 289 -16.01 -0.07 -0.93
C LEU A 289 -16.91 0.75 0.01
N VAL A 290 -17.60 1.76 -0.50
CA VAL A 290 -18.60 2.51 0.28
C VAL A 290 -19.77 1.62 0.68
N SER A 291 -20.25 0.76 -0.22
CA SER A 291 -21.43 -0.08 0.02
C SER A 291 -21.22 -1.16 1.10
N ILE A 292 -19.97 -1.58 1.33
CA ILE A 292 -19.61 -2.57 2.36
C ILE A 292 -19.18 -1.94 3.69
N GLN A 293 -19.14 -0.61 3.81
CA GLN A 293 -18.87 0.05 5.09
C GLN A 293 -20.07 -0.15 6.03
N ASP A 294 -19.81 -0.53 7.28
CA ASP A 294 -20.90 -0.71 8.24
C ASP A 294 -21.48 0.63 8.76
N GLY A 295 -22.55 0.53 9.55
CA GLY A 295 -23.22 1.70 10.13
C GLY A 295 -22.38 2.50 11.12
N SER A 296 -21.29 1.94 11.65
CA SER A 296 -20.36 2.61 12.56
C SER A 296 -19.24 3.37 11.83
N GLY A 297 -19.13 3.21 10.50
CA GLY A 297 -18.05 3.78 9.72
C GLY A 297 -16.82 2.89 9.60
N VAL A 298 -16.95 1.61 9.95
CA VAL A 298 -15.84 0.66 10.03
C VAL A 298 -15.97 -0.36 8.90
N TRP A 299 -14.83 -0.83 8.40
CA TRP A 299 -14.78 -2.01 7.54
C TRP A 299 -14.31 -3.20 8.37
N HIS A 300 -14.92 -4.37 8.12
CA HIS A 300 -14.58 -5.62 8.80
C HIS A 300 -14.72 -5.55 10.33
N ALA A 301 -15.83 -4.99 10.83
CA ALA A 301 -16.02 -4.77 12.27
C ALA A 301 -15.98 -6.04 13.14
N SER A 302 -16.31 -7.19 12.58
CA SER A 302 -16.26 -8.50 13.25
C SER A 302 -14.87 -9.12 13.32
N GLU A 303 -13.89 -8.59 12.59
CA GLU A 303 -12.52 -9.12 12.55
C GLU A 303 -11.70 -8.67 13.77
N PRO A 304 -10.57 -9.35 14.07
CA PRO A 304 -9.64 -8.94 15.12
C PRO A 304 -9.19 -7.49 14.98
N ALA A 305 -8.79 -6.85 16.08
CA ALA A 305 -8.44 -5.43 16.08
C ALA A 305 -7.29 -5.12 15.10
N THR A 306 -6.29 -6.00 15.01
CA THR A 306 -5.18 -5.89 14.05
C THR A 306 -5.64 -5.78 12.60
N PHE A 307 -6.73 -6.46 12.21
CA PHE A 307 -7.28 -6.40 10.87
C PHE A 307 -8.27 -5.24 10.71
N ARG A 308 -9.16 -5.04 11.69
CA ARG A 308 -10.19 -4.00 11.67
C ARG A 308 -9.60 -2.59 11.61
N PHE A 309 -8.63 -2.28 12.48
CA PHE A 309 -7.96 -0.97 12.47
C PHE A 309 -7.20 -0.76 11.16
N ASP A 310 -6.48 -1.79 10.71
CA ASP A 310 -5.67 -1.73 9.50
C ASP A 310 -6.52 -1.46 8.25
N GLN A 311 -7.54 -2.29 8.01
CA GLN A 311 -8.40 -2.18 6.84
C GLN A 311 -9.28 -0.92 6.88
N THR A 312 -9.75 -0.52 8.06
CA THR A 312 -10.54 0.72 8.20
C THR A 312 -9.69 1.94 7.85
N ALA A 313 -8.45 2.00 8.35
CA ALA A 313 -7.54 3.08 7.98
C ALA A 313 -7.20 3.05 6.49
N GLU A 314 -6.88 1.88 5.94
CA GLU A 314 -6.48 1.71 4.55
C GLU A 314 -7.56 2.11 3.56
N ILE A 315 -8.77 1.57 3.69
CA ILE A 315 -9.87 1.86 2.76
C ILE A 315 -10.25 3.33 2.82
N ALA A 316 -10.28 3.93 4.02
CA ALA A 316 -10.55 5.37 4.16
C ALA A 316 -9.50 6.25 3.49
N ILE A 317 -8.20 5.91 3.60
CA ILE A 317 -7.12 6.61 2.88
C ILE A 317 -7.38 6.56 1.38
N TRP A 318 -7.69 5.38 0.84
CA TRP A 318 -7.89 5.23 -0.59
C TRP A 318 -9.13 5.92 -1.11
N LEU A 319 -10.23 5.92 -0.37
CA LEU A 319 -11.43 6.70 -0.75
C LEU A 319 -11.13 8.19 -0.83
N LEU A 320 -10.32 8.75 0.08
CA LEU A 320 -9.89 10.15 0.02
C LEU A 320 -8.97 10.42 -1.17
N GLU A 321 -7.99 9.55 -1.41
CA GLU A 321 -7.04 9.70 -2.52
C GLU A 321 -7.72 9.50 -3.90
N ILE A 322 -8.72 8.62 -4.00
CA ILE A 322 -9.58 8.44 -5.18
C ILE A 322 -10.44 9.67 -5.40
N SER A 323 -11.12 10.18 -4.35
CA SER A 323 -11.92 11.41 -4.44
C SER A 323 -11.08 12.57 -4.99
N ALA A 324 -9.88 12.78 -4.42
CA ALA A 324 -8.98 13.85 -4.84
C ALA A 324 -8.44 13.64 -6.27
N ALA A 325 -8.26 12.40 -6.73
CA ALA A 325 -7.79 12.11 -8.07
C ALA A 325 -8.87 12.28 -9.13
N LEU A 326 -10.14 12.02 -8.78
CA LEU A 326 -11.30 12.15 -9.65
C LEU A 326 -12.05 13.47 -9.49
N ASP A 327 -11.48 14.47 -8.82
CA ASP A 327 -12.10 15.80 -8.76
C ASP A 327 -12.22 16.39 -10.19
N GLY A 328 -13.41 16.87 -10.54
CA GLY A 328 -13.73 17.34 -11.89
C GLY A 328 -14.19 16.27 -12.90
N TRP A 329 -14.36 15.01 -12.47
CA TRP A 329 -15.00 13.93 -13.25
C TRP A 329 -16.49 13.76 -12.94
#